data_AF-A0A380GAN8-F1
#
_entry.id   AF-A0A380GAN8-F1
#
_cell.length_a   1.000
_cell.length_b   1.000
_cell.length_c   1.000
_cell.angle_alpha   90.00
_cell.angle_beta   90.00
_cell.angle_gamma   90.00
#
_symmetry.space_group_name_H-M   'P 1'
#
loop_
_entity.id
_entity.type
_entity.pdbx_description
1 polymer ?
#
loop_
_entity_poly.entity_id
_entity_poly.type
_entity_poly.pdbx_seq_one_letter_code
_entity_poly.pdbx_strand_id
1 'polypeptide(L)'
;MERMASHVMLCGRHSYEFVPGIRKKQQQTVANTKRLLITEAARVQTEAQKIHYLETMRDDAEYEFVAKRDERHQKSIVIMIIKCLKPKT
;
A
#
# COMPACT_ATOMS: atom_id res chain seq x y z
N MET A 1 5.75 3.27 12.66
CA MET A 1 5.61 3.11 11.19
C MET A 1 4.41 3.90 10.69
N GLU A 2 3.29 3.92 11.42
CA GLU A 2 2.09 4.72 11.10
C GLU A 2 2.36 6.15 10.62
N ARG A 3 3.09 6.97 11.39
CA ARG A 3 3.34 8.38 11.02
C ARG A 3 3.95 8.53 9.63
N MET A 4 4.81 7.61 9.23
CA MET A 4 5.43 7.61 7.91
C MET A 4 4.46 7.13 6.84
N ALA A 5 3.68 6.06 7.10
CA ALA A 5 2.64 5.62 6.19
C ALA A 5 1.64 6.76 5.92
N SER A 6 1.22 7.50 6.94
CA SER A 6 0.37 8.69 6.77
C SER A 6 1.04 9.77 5.92
N HIS A 7 2.33 10.07 6.09
CA HIS A 7 3.00 11.09 5.27
C HIS A 7 3.20 10.65 3.81
N VAL A 8 3.48 9.37 3.58
CA VAL A 8 3.63 8.83 2.22
C VAL A 8 2.27 8.80 1.52
N MET A 9 1.23 8.31 2.20
CA MET A 9 -0.10 8.11 1.62
C MET A 9 -0.93 9.40 1.54
N LEU A 10 -0.89 10.28 2.55
CA LEU A 10 -1.71 11.49 2.62
C LEU A 10 -0.99 12.73 2.07
N CYS A 11 0.32 12.85 2.28
CA CYS A 11 1.07 14.05 1.89
C CYS A 11 1.88 13.86 0.59
N GLY A 12 1.83 12.68 -0.04
CA GLY A 12 2.55 12.39 -1.27
C GLY A 12 4.08 12.45 -1.14
N ARG A 13 4.61 12.36 0.09
CA ARG A 13 6.06 12.42 0.33
C ARG A 13 6.74 11.15 -0.16
N HIS A 14 7.97 11.29 -0.65
CA HIS A 14 8.70 10.15 -1.17
C HIS A 14 9.10 9.19 -0.03
N SER A 15 8.78 7.91 -0.18
CA SER A 15 8.95 6.89 0.87
C SER A 15 10.38 6.79 1.39
N TYR A 16 11.38 7.05 0.53
CA TYR A 16 12.78 6.93 0.91
C TYR A 16 13.30 8.07 1.80
N GLU A 17 12.58 9.18 1.94
CA GLU A 17 12.95 10.26 2.86
C GLU A 17 12.98 9.80 4.32
N PHE A 18 12.20 8.76 4.65
CA PHE A 18 12.11 8.23 6.01
C PHE A 18 13.17 7.17 6.34
N VAL A 19 13.95 6.72 5.35
CA VAL A 19 14.97 5.67 5.53
C VAL A 19 15.98 6.03 6.63
N PRO A 20 16.58 7.24 6.68
CA PRO A 20 17.57 7.55 7.70
C PRO A 20 17.00 7.50 9.14
N GLY A 21 15.74 7.92 9.32
CA GLY A 21 15.08 7.92 10.62
C GLY A 21 14.75 6.50 11.11
N ILE A 22 14.22 5.66 10.20
CA ILE A 22 13.85 4.28 10.54
C ILE A 22 15.08 3.42 10.77
N ARG A 23 16.13 3.61 9.96
CA ARG A 23 17.40 2.90 10.10
C ARG A 23 17.99 3.09 11.50
N LYS A 24 18.01 4.33 11.98
CA LYS A 24 18.51 4.66 13.33
C LYS A 24 17.66 4.01 14.43
N LYS A 25 16.33 4.01 14.29
CA LYS A 25 15.41 3.48 15.30
C LYS A 25 15.40 1.94 15.36
N GLN A 26 15.52 1.27 14.21
CA GLN A 26 15.38 -0.19 14.11
C GLN A 26 16.72 -0.93 13.93
N GLN A 27 17.85 -0.21 13.84
CA GLN A 27 19.19 -0.77 13.63
C GLN A 27 19.25 -1.75 12.45
N GLN A 28 18.55 -1.43 11.36
CA GLN A 28 18.47 -2.26 10.15
C GLN A 28 19.41 -1.76 9.05
N THR A 29 19.65 -2.59 8.03
CA THR A 29 20.35 -2.16 6.81
C THR A 29 19.44 -1.28 5.93
N VAL A 30 20.05 -0.44 5.09
CA VAL A 30 19.29 0.43 4.15
C VAL A 30 18.40 -0.39 3.22
N ALA A 31 18.88 -1.56 2.75
CA ALA A 31 18.12 -2.45 1.88
C ALA A 31 16.88 -3.01 2.59
N ASN A 32 17.03 -3.49 3.84
CA ASN A 32 15.91 -3.98 4.63
C ASN A 32 14.91 -2.88 4.94
N THR A 33 15.39 -1.68 5.33
CA THR A 33 14.50 -0.54 5.56
C THR A 33 13.69 -0.18 4.31
N LYS A 34 14.31 -0.14 3.13
CA LYS A 34 13.57 0.12 1.87
C LYS A 34 12.51 -0.94 1.58
N ARG A 35 12.82 -2.22 1.82
CA ARG A 35 11.83 -3.31 1.66
C ARG A 35 10.67 -3.15 2.62
N LEU A 36 10.95 -2.89 3.91
CA LEU A 36 9.94 -2.66 4.95
C LEU A 36 9.01 -1.49 4.60
N LEU A 37 9.58 -0.41 4.05
CA LEU A 37 8.82 0.75 3.61
C LEU A 37 7.81 0.41 2.51
N ILE A 38 8.25 -0.35 1.51
CA ILE A 38 7.42 -0.73 0.37
C ILE A 38 6.30 -1.67 0.83
N THR A 39 6.63 -2.67 1.66
CA THR A 39 5.63 -3.63 2.16
C THR A 39 4.60 -2.97 3.07
N GLU A 40 5.02 -2.05 3.94
CA GLU A 40 4.10 -1.38 4.85
C GLU A 40 3.19 -0.40 4.11
N ALA A 41 3.72 0.34 3.13
CA ALA A 41 2.91 1.20 2.28
C ALA A 41 1.87 0.39 1.49
N ALA A 42 2.26 -0.74 0.91
CA ALA A 42 1.34 -1.63 0.21
C ALA A 42 0.26 -2.19 1.14
N ARG A 43 0.62 -2.62 2.36
CA ARG A 43 -0.34 -3.11 3.37
C ARG A 43 -1.37 -2.05 3.74
N VAL A 44 -0.92 -0.84 4.08
CA VAL A 44 -1.81 0.28 4.45
C VAL A 44 -2.71 0.68 3.29
N GLN A 45 -2.19 0.67 2.06
CA GLN A 45 -2.99 0.93 0.87
C GLN A 45 -4.10 -0.12 0.69
N THR A 46 -3.79 -1.40 0.83
CA THR A 46 -4.77 -2.49 0.74
C THR A 46 -5.82 -2.42 1.84
N GLU A 47 -5.43 -2.10 3.08
CA GLU A 47 -6.37 -1.93 4.18
C GLU A 47 -7.29 -0.72 3.98
N ALA A 48 -6.75 0.41 3.56
CA ALA A 48 -7.54 1.60 3.25
C ALA A 48 -8.55 1.32 2.13
N GLN A 49 -8.14 0.61 1.08
CA GLN A 49 -9.06 0.16 0.05
C GLN A 49 -10.13 -0.75 0.64
N LYS A 50 -9.77 -1.77 1.42
CA LYS A 50 -10.73 -2.70 2.03
C LYS A 50 -11.79 -1.97 2.87
N ILE A 51 -11.37 -1.04 3.72
CA ILE A 51 -12.27 -0.24 4.56
C ILE A 51 -13.21 0.59 3.68
N HIS A 52 -12.65 1.31 2.70
CA HIS A 52 -13.44 2.11 1.77
C HIS A 52 -14.47 1.28 0.99
N TYR A 53 -14.09 0.07 0.56
CA TYR A 53 -14.99 -0.86 -0.11
C TYR A 53 -16.11 -1.34 0.81
N LEU A 54 -15.81 -1.72 2.05
CA LEU A 54 -16.82 -2.13 3.04
C LEU A 54 -17.80 -1.01 3.40
N GLU A 55 -17.34 0.25 3.41
CA GLU A 55 -18.20 1.41 3.67
C GLU A 55 -19.10 1.76 2.47
N THR A 56 -18.58 1.58 1.25
CA THR A 56 -19.26 2.01 0.02
C THR A 56 -20.20 0.95 -0.54
N MET A 57 -19.87 -0.32 -0.36
CA MET A 57 -20.63 -1.45 -0.89
C MET A 57 -21.36 -2.15 0.26
N ARG A 58 -22.70 -2.23 0.18
CA ARG A 58 -23.53 -3.02 1.10
C ARG A 58 -23.24 -4.53 0.97
N ASP A 59 -23.77 -5.32 1.90
CA ASP A 59 -23.47 -6.74 2.22
C ASP A 59 -23.30 -7.75 1.06
N ASP A 60 -23.73 -7.43 -0.17
CA ASP A 60 -23.74 -8.36 -1.31
C ASP A 60 -22.54 -8.22 -2.27
N ALA A 61 -21.51 -7.42 -1.93
CA ALA A 61 -20.40 -7.15 -2.82
C ALA A 61 -19.23 -8.13 -2.68
N GLU A 62 -18.93 -8.84 -3.77
CA GLU A 62 -17.71 -9.65 -3.91
C GLU A 62 -16.51 -8.79 -4.34
N TYR A 63 -15.37 -9.03 -3.71
CA TYR A 63 -14.12 -8.34 -4.02
C TYR A 63 -12.98 -9.32 -4.28
N GLU A 64 -12.18 -9.02 -5.31
CA GLU A 64 -10.99 -9.78 -5.66
C GLU A 64 -9.75 -8.90 -5.55
N PHE A 65 -8.69 -9.40 -4.89
CA PHE A 65 -7.39 -8.74 -4.86
C PHE A 65 -6.60 -9.11 -6.10
N VAL A 66 -6.42 -8.14 -7.01
CA VAL A 66 -5.64 -8.34 -8.24
C VAL A 66 -4.30 -7.62 -8.11
N ALA A 67 -3.22 -8.40 -8.20
CA ALA A 67 -1.87 -7.91 -8.32
C ALA A 67 -1.63 -7.36 -9.74
N LYS A 68 -1.65 -6.03 -9.91
CA LYS A 68 -1.31 -5.40 -11.19
C LYS A 68 0.13 -4.89 -11.18
N ARG A 69 0.83 -5.14 -12.29
CA ARG A 69 2.12 -4.54 -12.58
C ARG A 69 1.86 -3.19 -13.25
N ASP A 70 2.33 -2.11 -12.64
CA ASP A 70 2.24 -0.78 -13.25
C ASP A 70 3.31 -0.64 -14.33
N GLU A 71 2.88 -0.47 -15.58
CA GLU A 71 3.75 -0.32 -16.75
C GLU A 71 4.53 1.01 -16.73
N ARG A 72 4.04 2.02 -16.00
CA ARG A 72 4.70 3.34 -15.89
C ARG A 72 5.91 3.32 -14.96
N HIS A 73 5.98 2.35 -14.06
CA HIS A 73 7.09 2.21 -13.11
C HIS A 73 7.91 0.96 -13.46
N GLN A 74 9.08 1.16 -14.09
CA GLN A 74 10.02 0.08 -14.45
C GLN A 74 10.43 -0.81 -13.25
N LYS A 75 10.31 -0.30 -12.02
CA LYS A 75 10.52 -1.05 -10.79
C LYS A 75 9.20 -1.64 -10.34
N SER A 76 9.20 -2.97 -10.18
CA SER A 76 8.07 -3.86 -9.84
C SER A 76 7.33 -3.46 -8.55
N ILE A 77 6.56 -2.38 -8.58
CA ILE A 77 5.56 -2.11 -7.56
C ILE A 77 4.32 -2.84 -8.02
N VAL A 78 4.08 -4.01 -7.43
CA VAL A 78 2.82 -4.73 -7.59
C VAL A 78 1.81 -3.98 -6.76
N ILE A 79 0.96 -3.19 -7.42
CA ILE A 79 -0.14 -2.51 -6.74
C ILE A 79 -1.23 -3.57 -6.59
N MET A 80 -1.57 -3.90 -5.34
CA MET A 80 -2.79 -4.65 -5.06
C MET A 80 -3.96 -3.68 -5.23
N ILE A 81 -4.81 -3.97 -6.21
CA ILE A 81 -6.02 -3.20 -6.46
C ILE A 81 -7.18 -4.13 -6.19
N ILE A 82 -8.09 -3.70 -5.32
CA ILE A 82 -9.37 -4.38 -5.17
C ILE A 82 -10.20 -4.12 -6.43
N LYS A 83 -10.61 -5.19 -7.12
CA LYS A 83 -11.56 -5.14 -8.22
C LYS A 83 -12.93 -5.55 -7.70
N CYS A 84 -13.91 -4.66 -7.80
CA CYS A 84 -15.31 -4.98 -7.54
C CYS A 84 -15.83 -5.84 -8.70
N LEU A 85 -16.24 -7.07 -8.38
CA LEU A 85 -17.00 -7.91 -9.29
C LEU A 85 -18.46 -7.44 -9.17
N LYS A 86 -18.99 -6.80 -10.21
CA LYS A 86 -20.44 -6.57 -10.24
C LYS A 86 -21.14 -7.94 -10.21
N PRO A 87 -22.27 -8.07 -9.50
CA PRO A 87 -23.04 -9.30 -9.56
C PRO A 87 -23.40 -9.59 -11.01
N LYS A 88 -23.10 -10.81 -11.47
CA LYS A 88 -23.59 -11.29 -12.77
C LYS A 88 -25.11 -11.45 -12.61
N THR A 89 -25.87 -10.50 -13.13
CA THR A 89 -27.30 -10.69 -13.49
C THR A 89 -27.47 -11.91 -14.37
#